data_AF-A0A660RWH6-F1
#
_entry.id   AF-A0A660RWH6-F1
#
_cell.length_a   1.000
_cell.length_b   1.000
_cell.length_c   1.000
_cell.angle_alpha   90.00
_cell.angle_beta   90.00
_cell.angle_gamma   90.00
#
_symmetry.space_group_name_H-M   'P 1'
#
loop_
_entity.id
_entity.type
_entity.pdbx_description
1 polymer ?
#
loop_
_entity_poly.entity_id
_entity_poly.type
_entity_poly.pdbx_seq_one_letter_code
_entity_poly.pdbx_strand_id
1 'polypeptide(L)'
;PSYEWKWRQLAIMLTQKRIDVVAERDGEVWIFEVKPDAGLSAIGQVLSYRVLYKQHFREERPIKLAIVTTRVDDDIREVAKEYGIVVYELGYF
;
A
#
# COMPACT_ATOMS: atom_id res chain seq x y z
N PRO A 1 -16.87 -18.91 -1.67
CA PRO A 1 -16.71 -19.34 -0.26
C PRO A 1 -15.37 -18.93 0.39
N SER A 2 -14.22 -18.98 -0.31
CA SER A 2 -12.94 -18.53 0.27
C SER A 2 -12.71 -17.00 0.19
N TYR A 3 -13.16 -16.35 -0.87
CA TYR A 3 -12.98 -14.91 -1.03
C TYR A 3 -13.68 -14.10 0.07
N GLU A 4 -14.88 -14.49 0.49
CA GLU A 4 -15.61 -13.78 1.55
C GLU A 4 -14.88 -13.77 2.90
N TRP A 5 -14.21 -14.86 3.29
CA TRP A 5 -13.44 -14.86 4.54
C TRP A 5 -12.25 -13.91 4.45
N LYS A 6 -11.55 -13.91 3.31
CA LYS A 6 -10.38 -13.06 3.08
C LYS A 6 -10.79 -11.58 3.13
N TRP A 7 -11.87 -11.22 2.43
CA TRP A 7 -12.39 -9.85 2.43
C TRP A 7 -12.90 -9.41 3.80
N ARG A 8 -13.52 -10.31 4.57
CA ARG A 8 -13.94 -10.02 5.94
C ARG A 8 -12.76 -9.81 6.89
N GLN A 9 -11.71 -10.63 6.78
CA GLN A 9 -10.47 -10.44 7.55
C GLN A 9 -9.74 -9.16 7.12
N LEU A 10 -9.73 -8.87 5.82
CA LEU A 10 -9.17 -7.63 5.30
C LEU A 10 -9.89 -6.42 5.88
N ALA A 11 -11.23 -6.39 5.88
CA ALA A 11 -12.01 -5.31 6.49
C ALA A 11 -11.65 -5.07 7.97
N ILE A 12 -11.36 -6.15 8.72
CA ILE A 12 -10.90 -6.06 10.11
C ILE A 12 -9.45 -5.54 10.18
N MET A 13 -8.56 -5.98 9.29
CA MET A 13 -7.18 -5.46 9.26
C MET A 13 -7.11 -3.99 8.83
N LEU A 14 -7.93 -3.56 7.86
CA LEU A 14 -8.05 -2.14 7.48
C LEU A 14 -8.38 -1.29 8.71
N THR A 15 -9.22 -1.78 9.62
CA THR A 15 -9.60 -1.05 10.84
C THR A 15 -8.58 -1.16 11.99
N GLN A 16 -7.87 -2.28 12.12
CA GLN A 16 -6.94 -2.53 13.23
C GLN A 16 -5.47 -2.15 12.94
N LYS A 17 -5.02 -2.38 11.70
CA LYS A 17 -3.64 -2.21 11.25
C LYS A 17 -3.48 -1.03 10.29
N ARG A 18 -4.60 -0.44 9.84
CA ARG A 18 -4.72 0.80 9.03
C ARG A 18 -3.95 0.78 7.71
N ILE A 19 -3.97 -0.35 7.01
CA ILE A 19 -3.69 -0.32 5.57
C ILE A 19 -4.80 0.51 4.93
N ASP A 20 -4.48 1.50 4.09
CA ASP A 20 -5.52 2.37 3.53
C ASP A 20 -6.31 1.64 2.44
N VAL A 21 -5.61 1.01 1.49
CA VAL A 21 -6.23 0.28 0.37
C VAL A 21 -5.42 -0.96 0.03
N VAL A 22 -6.14 -2.05 -0.23
CA VAL A 22 -5.60 -3.24 -0.90
C VAL A 22 -6.44 -3.52 -2.14
N ALA A 23 -5.79 -3.74 -3.28
CA ALA A 23 -6.44 -4.12 -4.52
C ALA A 23 -5.82 -5.40 -5.09
N GLU A 24 -6.57 -6.09 -5.94
CA GLU A 24 -6.07 -7.22 -6.72
C GLU A 24 -6.25 -6.91 -8.20
N ARG A 25 -5.19 -7.10 -8.99
CA ARG A 25 -5.21 -6.88 -10.43
C ARG A 25 -4.23 -7.83 -11.11
N ASP A 26 -4.68 -8.51 -12.17
CA ASP A 26 -3.83 -9.34 -13.04
C ASP A 26 -2.95 -10.36 -12.28
N GLY A 27 -3.48 -10.93 -11.19
CA GLY A 27 -2.76 -11.89 -10.35
C GLY A 27 -1.76 -11.26 -9.36
N GLU A 28 -1.74 -9.94 -9.25
CA GLU A 28 -0.93 -9.19 -8.29
C GLU A 28 -1.79 -8.58 -7.18
N VAL A 29 -1.18 -8.38 -6.01
CA VAL A 29 -1.76 -7.59 -4.92
C VAL A 29 -1.11 -6.22 -4.92
N TRP A 30 -1.91 -5.17 -4.79
CA TRP A 30 -1.45 -3.81 -4.63
C TRP A 30 -1.82 -3.30 -3.24
N ILE A 31 -0.85 -2.70 -2.56
CA ILE A 31 -1.05 -2.02 -1.27
C ILE A 31 -0.77 -0.54 -1.48
N PHE A 32 -1.72 0.30 -1.10
CA PHE A 32 -1.60 1.75 -1.20
C PHE A 32 -1.62 2.40 0.18
N GLU A 33 -0.78 3.42 0.33
CA GLU A 33 -0.92 4.47 1.37
C GLU A 33 -1.45 5.73 0.68
N VAL A 34 -2.45 6.38 1.27
CA VAL A 34 -3.09 7.57 0.70
C VAL A 34 -2.95 8.74 1.68
N LYS A 35 -2.20 9.77 1.30
CA LYS A 35 -1.96 10.94 2.16
C LYS A 35 -1.83 12.23 1.35
N PRO A 36 -2.38 13.36 1.82
CA PRO A 36 -2.20 14.66 1.14
C PRO A 36 -0.73 15.01 0.92
N ASP A 37 0.11 14.77 1.93
CA ASP A 37 1.55 15.02 1.90
C ASP A 37 2.31 13.72 2.17
N ALA A 38 3.00 13.20 1.15
CA ALA A 38 3.83 12.02 1.29
C ALA A 38 5.22 12.39 1.82
N GLY A 39 5.68 11.65 2.83
CA GLY A 39 7.03 11.75 3.37
C GLY A 39 7.54 10.37 3.81
N LEU A 40 8.65 10.33 4.54
CA LEU A 40 9.27 9.07 5.01
C LEU A 40 8.29 8.14 5.75
N SER A 41 7.28 8.71 6.43
CA SER A 41 6.24 7.93 7.09
C SER A 41 5.44 7.05 6.12
N ALA A 42 5.06 7.58 4.96
CA ALA A 42 4.30 6.84 3.94
C ALA A 42 5.09 5.65 3.39
N ILE A 43 6.41 5.83 3.20
CA ILE A 43 7.34 4.76 2.82
C ILE A 43 7.38 3.68 3.90
N GLY A 44 7.61 4.07 5.15
CA GLY A 44 7.67 3.13 6.27
C GLY A 44 6.37 2.36 6.46
N GLN A 45 5.22 3.02 6.27
CA GLN A 45 3.90 2.41 6.36
C GLN A 45 3.68 1.37 5.26
N VAL A 46 3.86 1.73 3.98
CA VAL A 46 3.58 0.80 2.88
C VAL A 46 4.52 -0.42 2.91
N LEU A 47 5.79 -0.23 3.31
CA LEU A 47 6.74 -1.34 3.54
C LEU A 47 6.29 -2.24 4.71
N SER A 48 5.86 -1.65 5.82
CA SER A 48 5.36 -2.40 6.97
C SER A 48 4.10 -3.19 6.61
N TYR A 49 3.20 -2.59 5.85
CA TYR A 49 1.96 -3.24 5.41
C TYR A 49 2.23 -4.43 4.50
N ARG A 50 3.22 -4.37 3.60
CA ARG A 50 3.66 -5.53 2.81
C ARG A 50 4.04 -6.71 3.69
N VAL A 51 4.85 -6.46 4.72
CA VAL A 51 5.31 -7.51 5.65
C VAL A 51 4.12 -8.12 6.39
N LEU A 52 3.28 -7.27 6.99
CA LEU A 52 2.13 -7.70 7.79
C LEU A 52 1.10 -8.46 6.94
N TYR A 53 0.81 -7.96 5.74
CA TYR A 53 -0.14 -8.59 4.82
C TYR A 53 0.37 -9.97 4.37
N LYS A 54 1.64 -10.05 3.96
CA LYS A 54 2.25 -11.32 3.54
C LYS A 54 2.24 -12.35 4.67
N GLN A 55 2.57 -11.95 5.89
CA GLN A 55 2.57 -12.85 7.05
C GLN A 55 1.16 -13.32 7.42
N HIS A 56 0.18 -12.42 7.43
CA HIS A 56 -1.19 -12.74 7.85
C HIS A 56 -1.91 -13.65 6.85
N PHE A 57 -1.84 -13.31 5.56
CA PHE A 57 -2.55 -14.05 4.51
C PHE A 57 -1.74 -15.16 3.86
N ARG A 58 -0.45 -15.32 4.24
CA ARG A 58 0.51 -16.20 3.56
C ARG A 58 0.50 -15.93 2.05
N GLU A 59 0.50 -14.66 1.67
CA GLU A 59 0.38 -14.25 0.27
C GLU A 59 1.65 -14.64 -0.50
N GLU A 60 1.46 -15.45 -1.54
CA GLU A 60 2.54 -15.92 -2.42
C GLU A 60 2.63 -15.08 -3.71
N ARG A 61 1.55 -14.39 -4.08
CA ARG A 61 1.53 -13.53 -5.26
C ARG A 61 2.46 -12.32 -5.11
N PRO A 62 2.92 -11.71 -6.22
CA PRO A 62 3.65 -10.46 -6.18
C PRO A 62 2.83 -9.37 -5.48
N ILE A 63 3.47 -8.64 -4.54
CA ILE A 63 2.89 -7.47 -3.89
C ILE A 63 3.58 -6.23 -4.43
N LYS A 64 2.79 -5.34 -5.05
CA LYS A 64 3.19 -4.00 -5.50
C LYS A 64 2.81 -2.97 -4.45
N LEU A 65 3.66 -1.97 -4.28
CA LEU A 65 3.48 -0.91 -3.30
C LEU A 65 3.28 0.40 -4.02
N ALA A 66 2.36 1.20 -3.52
CA ALA A 66 2.09 2.51 -4.07
C ALA A 66 1.77 3.54 -2.97
N ILE A 67 2.10 4.79 -3.26
CA ILE A 67 1.68 5.95 -2.48
C ILE A 67 0.83 6.82 -3.39
N VAL A 68 -0.36 7.20 -2.94
CA VAL A 68 -1.22 8.17 -3.60
C VAL A 68 -1.17 9.46 -2.79
N THR A 69 -0.78 10.55 -3.42
CA THR A 69 -0.55 11.80 -2.70
C THR A 69 -0.86 13.04 -3.53
N THR A 70 -1.05 14.17 -2.86
CA THR A 70 -1.21 15.48 -3.52
C THR A 70 0.13 16.18 -3.68
N ARG A 71 1.07 15.96 -2.75
CA ARG A 71 2.40 16.57 -2.76
C ARG A 71 3.45 15.60 -2.24
N VAL A 72 4.61 15.62 -2.88
CA VAL A 72 5.80 14.86 -2.49
C VAL A 72 7.03 15.62 -2.97
N ASP A 73 8.09 15.65 -2.16
CA ASP A 73 9.38 16.22 -2.57
C ASP A 73 10.22 15.20 -3.36
N ASP A 74 11.24 15.69 -4.08
CA ASP A 74 12.06 14.86 -4.96
C ASP A 74 12.89 13.82 -4.21
N ASP A 75 13.37 14.12 -3.01
CA ASP A 75 14.15 13.18 -2.20
C ASP A 75 13.26 11.98 -1.80
N ILE A 76 12.02 12.25 -1.40
CA ILE A 76 11.03 11.21 -1.08
C ILE A 76 10.67 10.40 -2.32
N ARG A 77 10.54 11.01 -3.51
CA ARG A 77 10.33 10.27 -4.76
C ARG A 77 11.51 9.34 -5.07
N GLU A 78 12.74 9.80 -4.86
CA GLU A 78 13.94 9.00 -5.10
C GLU A 78 14.02 7.80 -4.15
N VAL A 79 13.78 8.02 -2.85
CA VAL A 79 13.73 6.93 -1.87
C VAL A 79 12.61 5.95 -2.19
N ALA A 80 11.41 6.42 -2.54
CA ALA A 80 10.30 5.55 -2.94
C ALA A 80 10.66 4.68 -4.15
N LYS A 81 11.32 5.26 -5.15
CA LYS A 81 11.78 4.56 -6.35
C LYS A 81 12.78 3.46 -6.01
N GLU A 82 13.73 3.70 -5.11
CA GLU A 82 14.73 2.70 -4.68
C GLU A 82 14.06 1.47 -4.04
N TYR A 83 12.98 1.67 -3.29
CA TYR A 83 12.20 0.57 -2.71
C TYR A 83 11.16 -0.04 -3.67
N GLY A 84 11.11 0.40 -4.92
CA GLY A 84 10.14 -0.06 -5.92
C GLY A 84 8.69 0.34 -5.62
N ILE A 85 8.50 1.47 -4.93
CA ILE A 85 7.19 2.03 -4.59
C ILE A 85 6.77 3.00 -5.69
N VAL A 86 5.58 2.82 -6.25
CA VAL A 86 5.02 3.72 -7.27
C VAL A 86 4.37 4.93 -6.59
N VAL A 87 4.74 6.15 -6.97
CA VAL A 87 4.11 7.37 -6.46
C VAL A 87 3.13 7.91 -7.49
N TYR A 88 1.85 7.97 -7.12
CA TYR A 88 0.78 8.62 -7.87
C TYR A 88 0.51 9.98 -7.26
N GLU A 89 1.02 11.03 -7.90
CA GLU A 89 0.77 12.40 -7.50
C GLU A 89 -0.44 12.97 -8.25
N LEU A 90 -1.45 13.39 -7.50
CA LEU A 90 -2.66 13.98 -8.01
C LEU A 90 -2.56 15.49 -7.75
N GLY A 91 -2.40 16.30 -8.80
CA GLY A 91 -2.46 17.76 -8.66
C GLY A 91 -3.78 18.22 -8.04
N TYR A 92 -3.81 19.44 -7.50
CA TYR A 92 -5.08 20.06 -7.09
C TYR A 92 -5.91 20.34 -8.36
N PHE A 93 -7.06 19.67 -8.47
CA PHE A 93 -8.06 19.93 -9.52
C PHE A 93 -8.95 21.12 -9.14
#